data_AF-A0A3N1H076-F1
#
_entry.id   AF-A0A3N1H076-F1
#
_cell.length_a   1.000
_cell.length_b   1.000
_cell.length_c   1.000
_cell.angle_alpha   90.00
_cell.angle_beta   90.00
_cell.angle_gamma   90.00
#
_symmetry.space_group_name_H-M   'P 1'
#
loop_
_entity.id
_entity.type
_entity.pdbx_description
1 polymer ?
#
loop_
_entity_poly.entity_id
_entity_poly.type
_entity_poly.pdbx_seq_one_letter_code
_entity_poly.pdbx_strand_id
1 'polypeptide(L)'
;MLKRILGAALVAVASTSCVAGAASDDEVTVVVGYQSKTINTVTAGTLLRELGHFERRLVELGRRTGKRYEVTWQDYDTGAPITAQMLAGKVDIGSMGDYPMLINGSRAQKLGDDGTRMVSVTGYNARGALNMVVVSPDSTATTLADLAGKKVSASVGSAGHGTLVRALGGTRVTVENQQPSVGASALQAGNVQALAQFVAWPGQLVFAKQAKLLYDGAELNLPTLHGVVVRNRFARERPDVLAEFLRAQQDATAHLHAKPLDAAHVVAKATGLPVEVVYLYNGPNGISTFDLSLKPVLRDALRQDVPFLKSIGNIEELDVDRFIDDGPLKAAVGEGTADTVNPARITGRDSACQVDVADPATASEVWFEGEEAPRPAADPTCLLKLVNQVGKAVRVAYVPDAVTGTRWFADHAFWVRDDDGALRPHTTRAGARGDVLDLTQALAAAGAP
;
A
#
# COMPACT_ATOMS: atom_id res chain seq x y z
N MET A 1 -32.89 61.56 -56.84
CA MET A 1 -31.60 61.46 -56.14
C MET A 1 -31.39 60.01 -55.72
N LEU A 2 -30.44 59.34 -56.36
CA LEU A 2 -30.17 57.91 -56.29
C LEU A 2 -28.86 57.69 -55.52
N LYS A 3 -28.85 56.75 -54.55
CA LYS A 3 -27.75 55.79 -54.31
C LYS A 3 -28.04 54.96 -53.05
N ARG A 4 -28.22 53.65 -53.24
CA ARG A 4 -28.01 52.60 -52.23
C ARG A 4 -26.92 51.69 -52.79
N ILE A 5 -25.85 51.49 -52.02
CA ILE A 5 -24.75 50.58 -52.32
C ILE A 5 -24.92 49.36 -51.43
N LEU A 6 -25.05 48.17 -52.03
CA LEU A 6 -24.95 46.87 -51.36
C LEU A 6 -23.52 46.35 -51.61
N GLY A 7 -22.75 46.14 -50.55
CA GLY A 7 -21.42 45.52 -50.61
C GLY A 7 -21.51 44.00 -50.48
N ALA A 8 -20.84 43.28 -51.38
CA ALA A 8 -20.77 41.81 -51.40
C ALA A 8 -19.75 41.29 -50.38
N ALA A 9 -20.10 40.18 -49.73
CA ALA A 9 -19.24 39.42 -48.82
C ALA A 9 -18.26 38.54 -49.59
N LEU A 10 -16.98 38.54 -49.21
CA LEU A 10 -16.00 37.54 -49.59
C LEU A 10 -15.68 36.66 -48.38
N VAL A 11 -15.86 35.35 -48.56
CA VAL A 11 -15.53 34.29 -47.60
C VAL A 11 -14.04 34.01 -47.68
N ALA A 12 -13.33 34.09 -46.54
CA ALA A 12 -11.96 33.62 -46.39
C ALA A 12 -11.97 32.33 -45.55
N VAL A 13 -11.66 31.20 -46.19
CA VAL A 13 -11.43 29.91 -45.54
C VAL A 13 -10.01 29.94 -44.98
N ALA A 14 -9.86 30.01 -43.65
CA ALA A 14 -8.59 29.83 -42.98
C ALA A 14 -8.36 28.35 -42.71
N SER A 15 -7.45 27.74 -43.46
CA SER A 15 -6.92 26.40 -43.20
C SER A 15 -5.96 26.45 -42.01
N THR A 16 -6.43 26.01 -40.84
CA THR A 16 -5.58 25.80 -39.65
C THR A 16 -4.79 24.50 -39.84
N SER A 17 -3.53 24.63 -40.25
CA SER A 17 -2.58 23.52 -40.30
C SER A 17 -2.23 23.09 -38.87
N CYS A 18 -2.64 21.89 -38.47
CA CYS A 18 -2.10 21.22 -37.29
C CYS A 18 -0.64 20.86 -37.56
N VAL A 19 0.30 21.59 -36.96
CA VAL A 19 1.69 21.17 -36.86
C VAL A 19 1.76 20.09 -35.78
N ALA A 20 1.74 18.82 -36.19
CA ALA A 20 2.19 17.73 -35.35
C ALA A 20 3.72 17.88 -35.21
N GLY A 21 4.18 18.31 -34.03
CA GLY A 21 5.60 18.28 -33.72
C GLY A 21 6.11 16.85 -33.82
N ALA A 22 7.04 16.59 -34.73
CA ALA A 22 7.77 15.33 -34.76
C ALA A 22 8.59 15.25 -33.47
N ALA A 23 8.28 14.28 -32.60
CA ALA A 23 9.19 13.89 -31.52
C ALA A 23 10.52 13.48 -32.16
N SER A 24 11.65 14.04 -31.70
CA SER A 24 12.95 13.61 -32.18
C SER A 24 13.24 12.20 -31.68
N ASP A 25 13.95 11.39 -32.48
CA ASP A 25 14.40 10.03 -32.11
C ASP A 25 15.30 10.01 -30.84
N ASP A 26 15.77 11.18 -30.42
CA ASP A 26 16.64 11.38 -29.26
C ASP A 26 15.87 11.53 -27.94
N GLU A 27 14.54 11.71 -27.98
CA GLU A 27 13.70 11.88 -26.79
C GLU A 27 12.93 10.59 -26.46
N VAL A 28 13.11 10.09 -25.23
CA VAL A 28 12.48 8.86 -24.74
C VAL A 28 11.64 9.17 -23.51
N THR A 29 10.33 9.12 -23.66
CA THR A 29 9.39 9.17 -22.54
C THR A 29 9.24 7.78 -21.93
N VAL A 30 9.33 7.70 -20.60
CA VAL A 30 9.06 6.50 -19.80
C VAL A 30 7.80 6.76 -18.99
N VAL A 31 6.77 5.92 -19.16
CA VAL A 31 5.50 6.10 -18.42
C VAL A 31 5.42 5.12 -17.26
N VAL A 32 5.30 5.66 -16.05
CA VAL A 32 5.17 4.90 -14.80
C VAL A 32 3.75 5.06 -14.24
N GLY A 33 3.00 3.96 -14.20
CA GLY A 33 1.71 3.89 -13.53
C GLY A 33 1.87 3.45 -12.07
N TYR A 34 1.36 4.23 -11.13
CA TYR A 34 1.49 3.95 -9.70
C TYR A 34 0.21 4.35 -8.94
N GLN A 35 0.11 3.97 -7.67
CA GLN A 35 -1.01 4.31 -6.80
C GLN A 35 -0.52 5.21 -5.66
N SER A 36 -0.77 6.52 -5.73
CA SER A 36 -0.13 7.48 -4.82
C SER A 36 -0.41 7.23 -3.34
N LYS A 37 -1.62 6.77 -3.02
CA LYS A 37 -2.11 6.53 -1.65
C LYS A 37 -1.93 5.09 -1.13
N THR A 38 -1.32 4.22 -1.92
CA THR A 38 -1.09 2.81 -1.54
C THR A 38 0.30 2.66 -0.94
N ILE A 39 0.41 2.72 0.40
CA ILE A 39 1.70 2.93 1.10
C ILE A 39 2.75 1.86 0.81
N ASN A 40 2.34 0.62 0.62
CA ASN A 40 3.25 -0.48 0.29
C ASN A 40 3.79 -0.45 -1.16
N THR A 41 3.36 0.49 -2.00
CA THR A 41 3.93 0.74 -3.35
C THR A 41 4.88 1.93 -3.40
N VAL A 42 5.05 2.69 -2.31
CA VAL A 42 5.70 4.01 -2.36
C VAL A 42 7.14 3.96 -2.86
N THR A 43 7.85 2.85 -2.65
CA THR A 43 9.25 2.66 -3.11
C THR A 43 9.39 2.53 -4.63
N ALA A 44 8.30 2.28 -5.36
CA ALA A 44 8.20 2.31 -6.82
C ALA A 44 7.13 3.31 -7.31
N GLY A 45 6.82 4.30 -6.48
CA GLY A 45 5.72 5.24 -6.67
C GLY A 45 6.02 6.57 -5.99
N THR A 46 5.15 6.98 -5.06
CA THR A 46 5.19 8.29 -4.40
C THR A 46 6.57 8.64 -3.83
N LEU A 47 7.16 7.79 -2.98
CA LEU A 47 8.45 8.11 -2.36
C LEU A 47 9.56 8.20 -3.40
N LEU A 48 9.60 7.25 -4.34
CA LEU A 48 10.58 7.26 -5.43
C LEU A 48 10.51 8.54 -6.28
N ARG A 49 9.29 8.95 -6.65
CA ARG A 49 9.02 10.17 -7.42
C ARG A 49 9.44 11.42 -6.65
N GLU A 50 8.99 11.57 -5.41
CA GLU A 50 9.27 12.78 -4.62
C GLU A 50 10.76 12.92 -4.28
N LEU A 51 11.47 11.80 -4.09
CA LEU A 51 12.92 11.82 -3.93
C LEU A 51 13.65 12.14 -5.24
N GLY A 52 13.02 11.96 -6.42
CA GLY A 52 13.57 12.25 -7.74
C GLY A 52 14.75 11.36 -8.14
N HIS A 53 14.87 10.16 -7.55
CA HIS A 53 15.99 9.25 -7.81
C HIS A 53 16.01 8.77 -9.26
N PHE A 54 14.85 8.47 -9.83
CA PHE A 54 14.77 7.90 -11.17
C PHE A 54 15.15 8.93 -12.24
N GLU A 55 14.61 10.15 -12.13
CA GLU A 55 14.92 11.26 -13.04
C GLU A 55 16.41 11.59 -13.03
N ARG A 56 17.05 11.67 -11.86
CA ARG A 56 18.50 11.91 -11.76
C ARG A 56 19.32 10.81 -12.44
N ARG A 57 18.92 9.55 -12.28
CA ARG A 57 19.59 8.40 -12.94
C ARG A 57 19.42 8.44 -14.45
N LEU A 58 18.24 8.81 -14.94
CA LEU A 58 18.00 8.95 -16.37
C LEU A 58 18.73 10.14 -17.00
N VAL A 59 18.90 11.25 -16.28
CA VAL A 59 19.77 12.35 -16.72
C VAL A 59 21.20 11.86 -16.93
N GLU A 60 21.74 11.07 -15.99
CA GLU A 60 23.09 10.51 -16.10
C GLU A 60 23.19 9.45 -17.21
N LEU A 61 22.16 8.61 -17.37
CA LEU A 61 22.07 7.70 -18.51
C LEU A 61 22.09 8.46 -19.84
N GLY A 62 21.31 9.54 -19.94
CA GLY A 62 21.23 10.39 -21.13
C GLY A 62 22.57 11.00 -21.53
N ARG A 63 23.37 11.45 -20.56
CA ARG A 63 24.74 11.93 -20.83
C ARG A 63 25.64 10.86 -21.46
N ARG A 64 25.44 9.59 -21.10
CA ARG A 64 26.23 8.46 -21.60
C ARG A 64 25.73 7.95 -22.96
N THR A 65 24.43 8.00 -23.21
CA THR A 65 23.80 7.44 -24.41
C THR A 65 23.51 8.47 -25.50
N GLY A 66 23.64 9.77 -25.20
CA GLY A 66 23.27 10.86 -26.10
C GLY A 66 21.76 11.09 -26.20
N LYS A 67 20.95 10.44 -25.36
CA LYS A 67 19.48 10.54 -25.36
C LYS A 67 18.98 11.50 -24.29
N ARG A 68 17.81 12.08 -24.50
CA ARG A 68 17.04 12.79 -23.50
C ARG A 68 15.93 11.86 -22.99
N TYR A 69 15.85 11.70 -21.68
CA TYR A 69 14.80 10.89 -21.06
C TYR A 69 13.86 11.77 -20.24
N GLU A 70 12.57 11.48 -20.30
CA GLU A 70 11.52 12.10 -19.49
C GLU A 70 10.71 11.02 -18.79
N VAL A 71 10.32 11.26 -17.54
CA VAL A 71 9.45 10.35 -16.78
C VAL A 71 8.06 10.96 -16.65
N THR A 72 7.05 10.24 -17.13
CA THR A 72 5.64 10.59 -16.91
C THR A 72 5.06 9.69 -15.83
N TRP A 73 4.76 10.27 -14.68
CA TRP A 73 4.09 9.57 -13.58
C TRP A 73 2.57 9.69 -13.72
N GLN A 74 1.87 8.56 -13.82
CA GLN A 74 0.42 8.49 -13.90
C GLN A 74 -0.14 7.85 -12.62
N ASP A 75 -0.93 8.62 -11.88
CA ASP A 75 -1.54 8.19 -10.64
C ASP A 75 -2.90 7.51 -10.90
N TYR A 76 -3.16 6.42 -10.20
CA TYR A 76 -4.38 5.62 -10.30
C TYR A 76 -4.88 5.19 -8.93
N ASP A 77 -6.21 5.15 -8.77
CA ASP A 77 -6.82 4.74 -7.49
C ASP A 77 -6.66 3.25 -7.19
N THR A 78 -6.50 2.41 -8.22
CA THR A 78 -6.40 0.95 -8.10
C THR A 78 -5.48 0.36 -9.16
N GLY A 79 -5.07 -0.89 -9.00
CA GLY A 79 -4.26 -1.60 -10.02
C GLY A 79 -5.01 -1.94 -11.31
N ALA A 80 -6.35 -2.00 -11.31
CA ALA A 80 -7.12 -2.38 -12.50
C ALA A 80 -6.98 -1.36 -13.67
N PRO A 81 -7.06 -0.04 -13.44
CA PRO A 81 -6.68 0.97 -14.44
C PRO A 81 -5.24 0.84 -14.91
N ILE A 82 -4.26 0.61 -14.02
CA ILE A 82 -2.86 0.42 -14.42
C ILE A 82 -2.76 -0.77 -15.39
N THR A 83 -3.43 -1.88 -15.07
CA THR A 83 -3.51 -3.05 -15.94
C THR A 83 -4.09 -2.72 -17.32
N ALA A 84 -5.20 -1.99 -17.37
CA ALA A 84 -5.80 -1.60 -18.64
C ALA A 84 -4.86 -0.74 -19.50
N GLN A 85 -4.11 0.18 -18.87
CA GLN A 85 -3.20 1.09 -19.57
C GLN A 85 -1.92 0.39 -20.02
N MET A 86 -1.40 -0.57 -19.25
CA MET A 86 -0.28 -1.41 -19.68
C MET A 86 -0.64 -2.28 -20.88
N LEU A 87 -1.82 -2.91 -20.85
CA LEU A 87 -2.33 -3.71 -21.97
C LEU A 87 -2.59 -2.86 -23.23
N ALA A 88 -2.93 -1.58 -23.05
CA ALA A 88 -3.07 -0.60 -24.12
C ALA A 88 -1.73 0.01 -24.59
N GLY A 89 -0.60 -0.39 -24.00
CA GLY A 89 0.73 0.15 -24.33
C GLY A 89 0.97 1.60 -23.88
N LYS A 90 0.16 2.11 -22.95
CA LYS A 90 0.22 3.50 -22.45
C LYS A 90 1.01 3.65 -21.16
N VAL A 91 1.30 2.55 -20.47
CA VAL A 91 2.14 2.49 -19.26
C VAL A 91 3.22 1.43 -19.49
N ASP A 92 4.49 1.81 -19.29
CA ASP A 92 5.66 0.93 -19.47
C ASP A 92 5.96 0.13 -18.21
N ILE A 93 5.88 0.80 -17.07
CA ILE A 93 6.18 0.27 -15.73
C ILE A 93 4.96 0.50 -14.84
N GLY A 94 4.38 -0.55 -14.27
CA GLY A 94 3.24 -0.48 -13.38
C GLY A 94 3.56 -0.99 -11.98
N SER A 95 3.27 -0.21 -10.94
CA SER A 95 3.35 -0.64 -9.54
C SER A 95 1.96 -0.91 -8.98
N MET A 96 1.69 -2.14 -8.55
CA MET A 96 0.36 -2.56 -8.08
C MET A 96 0.42 -3.82 -7.19
N GLY A 97 -0.72 -4.18 -6.59
CA GLY A 97 -0.87 -5.37 -5.76
C GLY A 97 -0.88 -6.70 -6.51
N ASP A 98 -0.58 -7.78 -5.78
CA ASP A 98 -0.64 -9.18 -6.21
C ASP A 98 -1.81 -9.49 -7.16
N TYR A 99 -3.04 -9.16 -6.79
CA TYR A 99 -4.23 -9.53 -7.56
C TYR A 99 -4.30 -8.81 -8.91
N PRO A 100 -4.20 -7.47 -8.99
CA PRO A 100 -4.12 -6.80 -10.28
C PRO A 100 -2.88 -7.18 -11.09
N MET A 101 -1.74 -7.51 -10.47
CA MET A 101 -0.55 -8.04 -11.18
C MET A 101 -0.85 -9.39 -11.84
N LEU A 102 -1.49 -10.33 -11.13
CA LEU A 102 -1.84 -11.64 -11.68
C LEU A 102 -2.91 -11.51 -12.77
N ILE A 103 -3.88 -10.61 -12.61
CA ILE A 103 -4.87 -10.30 -13.66
C ILE A 103 -4.17 -9.70 -14.90
N ASN A 104 -3.20 -8.81 -14.69
CA ASN A 104 -2.37 -8.25 -15.75
C ASN A 104 -1.62 -9.34 -16.50
N GLY A 105 -0.83 -10.16 -15.80
CA GLY A 105 -0.06 -11.25 -16.38
C GLY A 105 -0.94 -12.26 -17.12
N SER A 106 -2.09 -12.65 -16.53
CA SER A 106 -3.03 -13.59 -17.14
C SER A 106 -3.55 -13.10 -18.50
N ARG A 107 -3.91 -11.81 -18.59
CA ARG A 107 -4.39 -11.17 -19.83
C ARG A 107 -3.26 -10.92 -20.82
N ALA A 108 -2.07 -10.59 -20.33
CA ALA A 108 -0.92 -10.20 -21.14
C ALA A 108 -0.14 -11.39 -21.70
N GLN A 109 -0.14 -12.57 -21.05
CA GLN A 109 0.70 -13.71 -21.46
C GLN A 109 0.43 -14.18 -22.91
N LYS A 110 -0.82 -14.00 -23.38
CA LYS A 110 -1.24 -14.37 -24.75
C LYS A 110 -0.74 -13.37 -25.81
N LEU A 111 -0.20 -12.22 -25.39
CA LEU A 111 0.31 -11.15 -26.27
C LEU A 111 1.79 -11.34 -26.63
N GLY A 112 2.46 -12.38 -26.12
CA GLY A 112 3.87 -12.65 -26.42
C GLY A 112 4.78 -11.49 -26.06
N ASP A 113 5.42 -10.89 -27.07
CA ASP A 113 6.36 -9.77 -26.93
C ASP A 113 5.72 -8.48 -26.41
N ASP A 114 4.41 -8.30 -26.63
CA ASP A 114 3.64 -7.18 -26.06
C ASP A 114 3.03 -7.51 -24.69
N GLY A 115 3.35 -8.68 -24.14
CA GLY A 115 2.95 -9.09 -22.81
C GLY A 115 3.69 -8.33 -21.70
N THR A 116 3.56 -8.84 -20.47
CA THR A 116 4.15 -8.23 -19.28
C THR A 116 4.84 -9.27 -18.40
N ARG A 117 5.72 -8.79 -17.52
CA ARG A 117 6.39 -9.61 -16.49
C ARG A 117 6.62 -8.81 -15.22
N MET A 118 6.57 -9.49 -14.08
CA MET A 118 6.90 -8.93 -12.78
C MET A 118 8.41 -9.00 -12.56
N VAL A 119 9.03 -7.88 -12.15
CA VAL A 119 10.50 -7.75 -12.05
C VAL A 119 11.02 -7.47 -10.64
N SER A 120 10.18 -6.95 -9.75
CA SER A 120 10.55 -6.71 -8.36
C SER A 120 9.32 -6.66 -7.45
N VAL A 121 9.56 -6.81 -6.15
CA VAL A 121 8.60 -6.54 -5.08
C VAL A 121 8.77 -5.07 -4.64
N THR A 122 7.74 -4.49 -4.03
CA THR A 122 7.79 -3.14 -3.43
C THR A 122 7.67 -3.23 -1.92
N GLY A 123 6.57 -3.82 -1.46
CA GLY A 123 6.32 -4.18 -0.07
C GLY A 123 5.36 -5.35 0.06
N TYR A 124 5.40 -6.02 1.20
CA TYR A 124 4.60 -7.19 1.51
C TYR A 124 4.31 -7.30 3.00
N ASN A 125 3.34 -8.13 3.37
CA ASN A 125 3.15 -8.62 4.73
C ASN A 125 2.97 -10.14 4.68
N ALA A 126 3.77 -10.87 5.45
CA ALA A 126 3.81 -12.34 5.38
C ALA A 126 2.54 -13.03 5.93
N ARG A 127 1.69 -12.30 6.68
CA ARG A 127 0.45 -12.82 7.25
C ARG A 127 -0.82 -12.33 6.54
N GLY A 128 -0.77 -11.16 5.89
CA GLY A 128 -1.89 -10.64 5.08
C GLY A 128 -2.48 -9.29 5.50
N ALA A 129 -1.96 -8.63 6.55
CA ALA A 129 -2.60 -7.47 7.21
C ALA A 129 -2.96 -6.27 6.34
N LEU A 130 -2.24 -6.02 5.24
CA LEU A 130 -2.38 -4.82 4.39
C LEU A 130 -3.76 -4.65 3.73
N ASN A 131 -4.65 -5.62 3.91
CA ASN A 131 -6.01 -5.66 3.42
C ASN A 131 -6.95 -5.89 4.61
N MET A 132 -7.92 -5.00 4.80
CA MET A 132 -8.75 -5.01 6.01
C MET A 132 -10.23 -4.77 5.66
N VAL A 133 -11.11 -5.19 6.56
CA VAL A 133 -12.54 -4.85 6.52
C VAL A 133 -12.88 -3.95 7.69
N VAL A 134 -13.44 -2.78 7.40
CA VAL A 134 -13.91 -1.83 8.41
C VAL A 134 -15.40 -1.61 8.30
N VAL A 135 -16.03 -1.29 9.42
CA VAL A 135 -17.46 -0.95 9.54
C VAL A 135 -17.62 0.43 10.16
N SER A 136 -18.82 1.00 10.11
CA SER A 136 -19.09 2.26 10.80
C SER A 136 -18.85 2.15 12.31
N PRO A 137 -18.50 3.25 13.01
CA PRO A 137 -18.22 3.22 14.44
C PRO A 137 -19.36 2.61 15.28
N ASP A 138 -20.60 2.94 14.91
CA ASP A 138 -21.82 2.50 15.61
C ASP A 138 -22.30 1.10 15.18
N SER A 139 -21.62 0.43 14.24
CA SER A 139 -22.01 -0.91 13.80
C SER A 139 -21.96 -1.90 14.96
N THR A 140 -22.95 -2.78 15.07
CA THR A 140 -22.93 -3.87 16.07
C THR A 140 -22.15 -5.10 15.59
N ALA A 141 -21.62 -5.08 14.36
CA ALA A 141 -20.85 -6.19 13.82
C ALA A 141 -19.55 -6.40 14.60
N THR A 142 -19.25 -7.65 14.90
CA THR A 142 -18.04 -8.10 15.62
C THR A 142 -17.23 -9.10 14.81
N THR A 143 -17.85 -9.76 13.83
CA THR A 143 -17.23 -10.71 12.91
C THR A 143 -17.68 -10.47 11.47
N LEU A 144 -16.97 -11.05 10.50
CA LEU A 144 -17.41 -11.02 9.09
C LEU A 144 -18.76 -11.73 8.85
N ALA A 145 -19.12 -12.70 9.70
CA ALA A 145 -20.40 -13.40 9.58
C ALA A 145 -21.59 -12.46 9.81
N ASP A 146 -21.42 -11.41 10.62
CA ASP A 146 -22.45 -10.39 10.87
C ASP A 146 -22.78 -9.55 9.61
N LEU A 147 -21.93 -9.62 8.58
CA LEU A 147 -22.15 -8.98 7.29
C LEU A 147 -22.98 -9.83 6.32
N ALA A 148 -23.43 -11.03 6.69
CA ALA A 148 -24.20 -11.90 5.81
C ALA A 148 -25.43 -11.17 5.21
N GLY A 149 -25.54 -11.20 3.90
CA GLY A 149 -26.60 -10.54 3.12
C GLY A 149 -26.52 -9.00 3.08
N LYS A 150 -25.47 -8.39 3.65
CA LYS A 150 -25.27 -6.94 3.64
C LYS A 150 -24.50 -6.47 2.40
N LYS A 151 -24.52 -5.15 2.18
CA LYS A 151 -23.71 -4.51 1.13
C LYS A 151 -22.32 -4.19 1.66
N VAL A 152 -21.29 -4.58 0.91
CA VAL A 152 -19.89 -4.31 1.23
C VAL A 152 -19.25 -3.61 0.04
N SER A 153 -18.64 -2.45 0.28
CA SER A 153 -17.85 -1.78 -0.74
C SER A 153 -16.49 -2.44 -0.86
N ALA A 154 -16.05 -2.73 -2.09
CA ALA A 154 -14.69 -3.19 -2.38
C ALA A 154 -14.28 -2.79 -3.80
N SER A 155 -12.97 -2.70 -4.05
CA SER A 155 -12.43 -2.61 -5.41
C SER A 155 -12.38 -4.02 -6.01
N VAL A 156 -13.30 -4.37 -6.92
CA VAL A 156 -13.34 -5.74 -7.48
C VAL A 156 -12.03 -6.06 -8.21
N GLY A 157 -11.44 -7.21 -7.88
CA GLY A 157 -10.15 -7.65 -8.39
C GLY A 157 -8.92 -7.05 -7.70
N SER A 158 -9.10 -6.29 -6.62
CA SER A 158 -8.02 -5.90 -5.71
C SER A 158 -7.71 -6.98 -4.67
N ALA A 159 -6.56 -6.85 -4.01
CA ALA A 159 -6.20 -7.65 -2.85
C ALA A 159 -7.25 -7.53 -1.72
N GLY A 160 -7.77 -6.33 -1.46
CA GLY A 160 -8.85 -6.09 -0.48
C GLY A 160 -10.14 -6.87 -0.77
N HIS A 161 -10.54 -6.95 -2.04
CA HIS A 161 -11.66 -7.80 -2.47
C HIS A 161 -11.35 -9.29 -2.29
N GLY A 162 -10.12 -9.70 -2.64
CA GLY A 162 -9.64 -11.07 -2.43
C GLY A 162 -9.70 -11.51 -0.97
N THR A 163 -9.14 -10.68 -0.07
CA THR A 163 -9.17 -10.91 1.37
C THR A 163 -10.60 -11.05 1.88
N LEU A 164 -11.52 -10.17 1.50
CA LEU A 164 -12.93 -10.27 1.88
C LEU A 164 -13.53 -11.61 1.47
N VAL A 165 -13.39 -11.99 0.20
CA VAL A 165 -14.00 -13.20 -0.34
C VAL A 165 -13.40 -14.46 0.27
N ARG A 166 -12.08 -14.50 0.47
CA ARG A 166 -11.41 -15.62 1.16
C ARG A 166 -11.86 -15.74 2.62
N ALA A 167 -11.88 -14.63 3.34
CA ALA A 167 -12.21 -14.60 4.77
C ALA A 167 -13.68 -14.94 5.06
N LEU A 168 -14.59 -14.64 4.14
CA LEU A 168 -16.00 -15.00 4.27
C LEU A 168 -16.25 -16.52 4.16
N GLY A 169 -15.33 -17.30 3.56
CA GLY A 169 -15.39 -18.76 3.54
C GLY A 169 -16.68 -19.36 2.96
N GLY A 170 -17.39 -18.63 2.09
CA GLY A 170 -18.69 -19.03 1.53
C GLY A 170 -19.89 -18.22 2.04
N THR A 171 -19.71 -17.37 3.07
CA THR A 171 -20.70 -16.37 3.48
C THR A 171 -20.91 -15.36 2.36
N ARG A 172 -22.18 -15.05 2.04
CA ARG A 172 -22.52 -14.16 0.91
C ARG A 172 -22.76 -12.74 1.38
N VAL A 173 -22.11 -11.80 0.71
CA VAL A 173 -22.38 -10.36 0.78
C VAL A 173 -22.66 -9.84 -0.63
N THR A 174 -23.34 -8.70 -0.74
CA THR A 174 -23.45 -7.97 -2.01
C THR A 174 -22.25 -7.04 -2.12
N VAL A 175 -21.34 -7.31 -3.06
CA VAL A 175 -20.17 -6.44 -3.29
C VAL A 175 -20.55 -5.28 -4.22
N GLU A 176 -20.41 -4.06 -3.72
CA GLU A 176 -20.51 -2.84 -4.52
C GLU A 176 -19.12 -2.51 -5.05
N ASN A 177 -18.93 -2.61 -6.37
CA ASN A 177 -17.62 -2.34 -6.99
C ASN A 177 -17.35 -0.84 -7.01
N GLN A 178 -16.52 -0.38 -6.07
CA GLN A 178 -16.25 1.05 -5.87
C GLN A 178 -14.76 1.28 -5.68
N GLN A 179 -14.28 2.40 -6.22
CA GLN A 179 -12.95 2.90 -5.89
C GLN A 179 -12.87 3.23 -4.39
N PRO A 180 -11.67 3.22 -3.80
CA PRO A 180 -11.51 3.37 -2.36
C PRO A 180 -12.17 4.61 -1.75
N SER A 181 -12.02 5.78 -2.37
CA SER A 181 -12.60 7.05 -1.91
C SER A 181 -14.13 7.07 -1.96
N VAL A 182 -14.70 6.47 -3.02
CA VAL A 182 -16.15 6.31 -3.19
C VAL A 182 -16.69 5.35 -2.14
N GLY A 183 -15.99 4.23 -1.89
CA GLY A 183 -16.35 3.27 -0.87
C GLY A 183 -16.30 3.82 0.56
N ALA A 184 -15.26 4.59 0.87
CA ALA A 184 -15.15 5.31 2.14
C ALA A 184 -16.33 6.26 2.37
N SER A 185 -16.68 7.05 1.35
CA SER A 185 -17.82 7.97 1.39
C SER A 185 -19.16 7.21 1.53
N ALA A 186 -19.30 6.08 0.83
CA ALA A 186 -20.48 5.23 0.90
C ALA A 186 -20.66 4.59 2.29
N LEU A 187 -19.57 4.19 2.95
CA LEU A 187 -19.60 3.68 4.32
C LEU A 187 -20.07 4.75 5.30
N GLN A 188 -19.50 5.96 5.20
CA GLN A 188 -19.87 7.10 6.04
C GLN A 188 -21.33 7.52 5.86
N ALA A 189 -21.84 7.45 4.62
CA ALA A 189 -23.24 7.73 4.31
C ALA A 189 -24.20 6.59 4.69
N GLY A 190 -23.70 5.44 5.14
CA GLY A 190 -24.52 4.27 5.46
C GLY A 190 -25.07 3.50 4.24
N ASN A 191 -24.58 3.82 3.03
CA ASN A 191 -25.00 3.15 1.79
C ASN A 191 -24.47 1.71 1.68
N VAL A 192 -23.36 1.43 2.35
CA VAL A 192 -22.79 0.08 2.56
C VAL A 192 -22.55 -0.15 4.04
N GLN A 193 -22.54 -1.40 4.47
CA GLN A 193 -22.35 -1.77 5.89
C GLN A 193 -20.87 -1.99 6.24
N ALA A 194 -20.03 -2.25 5.24
CA ALA A 194 -18.59 -2.38 5.42
C ALA A 194 -17.83 -1.89 4.19
N LEU A 195 -16.55 -1.57 4.40
CA LEU A 195 -15.56 -1.32 3.37
C LEU A 195 -14.45 -2.36 3.50
N ALA A 196 -14.24 -3.17 2.47
CA ALA A 196 -13.10 -4.07 2.36
C ALA A 196 -12.07 -3.47 1.39
N GLN A 197 -10.91 -3.07 1.90
CA GLN A 197 -9.93 -2.36 1.09
C GLN A 197 -8.48 -2.57 1.52
N PHE A 198 -7.56 -2.30 0.60
CA PHE A 198 -6.12 -2.20 0.86
C PHE A 198 -5.75 -0.87 1.55
N VAL A 199 -4.58 -0.89 2.21
CA VAL A 199 -3.88 0.27 2.79
C VAL A 199 -3.82 1.48 1.83
N ALA A 200 -3.99 2.73 2.29
CA ALA A 200 -4.17 3.17 3.67
C ALA A 200 -5.63 3.31 4.12
N TRP A 201 -6.61 3.02 3.26
CA TRP A 201 -7.99 3.43 3.47
C TRP A 201 -8.62 2.94 4.79
N PRO A 202 -8.52 1.65 5.17
CA PRO A 202 -9.02 1.19 6.46
C PRO A 202 -8.37 1.90 7.65
N GLY A 203 -7.03 1.98 7.68
CA GLY A 203 -6.29 2.63 8.76
C GLY A 203 -6.58 4.14 8.84
N GLN A 204 -6.72 4.82 7.69
CA GLN A 204 -7.09 6.22 7.63
C GLN A 204 -8.48 6.48 8.23
N LEU A 205 -9.47 5.66 7.89
CA LEU A 205 -10.83 5.82 8.41
C LEU A 205 -10.90 5.54 9.91
N VAL A 206 -10.14 4.54 10.38
CA VAL A 206 -10.06 4.24 11.82
C VAL A 206 -9.40 5.39 12.55
N PHE A 207 -8.23 5.86 12.10
CA PHE A 207 -7.52 7.01 12.67
C PHE A 207 -8.40 8.27 12.74
N ALA A 208 -9.21 8.52 11.71
CA ALA A 208 -10.13 9.64 11.67
C ALA A 208 -11.42 9.44 12.50
N LYS A 209 -11.54 8.33 13.24
CA LYS A 209 -12.73 7.93 14.01
C LYS A 209 -14.00 7.79 13.16
N GLN A 210 -13.83 7.52 11.86
CA GLN A 210 -14.89 7.37 10.87
C GLN A 210 -15.26 5.90 10.62
N ALA A 211 -14.47 4.97 11.11
CA ALA A 211 -14.72 3.54 11.05
C ALA A 211 -14.07 2.81 12.23
N LYS A 212 -14.40 1.53 12.40
CA LYS A 212 -13.68 0.61 13.26
C LYS A 212 -13.31 -0.65 12.49
N LEU A 213 -12.18 -1.26 12.86
CA LEU A 213 -11.72 -2.49 12.25
C LEU A 213 -12.62 -3.67 12.66
N LEU A 214 -13.14 -4.37 11.66
CA LEU A 214 -13.92 -5.60 11.84
C LEU A 214 -13.04 -6.84 11.62
N TYR A 215 -12.13 -6.77 10.65
CA TYR A 215 -11.29 -7.89 10.25
C TYR A 215 -9.91 -7.42 9.79
N ASP A 216 -8.87 -8.02 10.36
CA ASP A 216 -7.49 -7.86 9.94
C ASP A 216 -7.13 -8.99 8.94
N GLY A 217 -6.63 -8.62 7.76
CA GLY A 217 -6.22 -9.60 6.76
C GLY A 217 -5.14 -10.57 7.23
N ALA A 218 -4.38 -10.23 8.28
CA ALA A 218 -3.41 -11.16 8.87
C ALA A 218 -4.05 -12.41 9.51
N GLU A 219 -5.35 -12.37 9.81
CA GLU A 219 -6.09 -13.54 10.30
C GLU A 219 -6.16 -14.68 9.27
N LEU A 220 -5.99 -14.39 7.97
CA LEU A 220 -5.90 -15.42 6.92
C LEU A 220 -4.59 -16.21 6.98
N ASN A 221 -3.54 -15.63 7.58
CA ASN A 221 -2.17 -16.16 7.55
C ASN A 221 -1.72 -16.50 6.11
N LEU A 222 -2.07 -15.64 5.16
CA LEU A 222 -1.75 -15.74 3.75
C LEU A 222 -0.95 -14.49 3.34
N PRO A 223 0.29 -14.61 2.82
CA PRO A 223 1.06 -13.45 2.43
C PRO A 223 0.33 -12.60 1.38
N THR A 224 0.48 -11.29 1.48
CA THR A 224 0.08 -10.33 0.44
C THR A 224 1.27 -9.47 0.07
N LEU A 225 1.37 -9.09 -1.20
CA LEU A 225 2.50 -8.34 -1.73
C LEU A 225 2.09 -7.38 -2.84
N HIS A 226 2.95 -6.41 -3.09
CA HIS A 226 2.88 -5.53 -4.24
C HIS A 226 4.21 -5.55 -4.97
N GLY A 227 4.18 -5.22 -6.26
CA GLY A 227 5.37 -5.33 -7.09
C GLY A 227 5.34 -4.43 -8.29
N VAL A 228 6.39 -4.57 -9.09
CA VAL A 228 6.60 -3.85 -10.33
C VAL A 228 6.42 -4.81 -11.49
N VAL A 229 5.50 -4.48 -12.38
CA VAL A 229 5.27 -5.15 -13.65
C VAL A 229 5.78 -4.24 -14.76
N VAL A 230 6.42 -4.82 -15.77
CA VAL A 230 6.90 -4.09 -16.95
C VAL A 230 6.36 -4.72 -18.22
N ARG A 231 6.17 -3.89 -19.25
CA ARG A 231 5.95 -4.40 -20.61
C ARG A 231 7.20 -5.11 -21.12
N ASN A 232 7.03 -6.30 -21.68
CA ASN A 232 8.13 -7.13 -22.22
C ASN A 232 8.91 -6.38 -23.29
N ARG A 233 8.20 -5.74 -24.23
CA ARG A 233 8.79 -4.88 -25.27
C ARG A 233 9.65 -3.76 -24.68
N PHE A 234 9.14 -3.03 -23.68
CA PHE A 234 9.90 -1.97 -23.01
C PHE A 234 11.18 -2.53 -22.38
N ALA A 235 11.06 -3.61 -21.61
CA ALA A 235 12.20 -4.21 -20.93
C ALA A 235 13.28 -4.76 -21.88
N ARG A 236 12.88 -5.19 -23.09
CA ARG A 236 13.80 -5.63 -24.15
C ARG A 236 14.45 -4.46 -24.89
N GLU A 237 13.67 -3.43 -25.23
CA GLU A 237 14.14 -2.30 -26.03
C GLU A 237 14.88 -1.24 -25.20
N ARG A 238 14.64 -1.20 -23.88
CA ARG A 238 15.19 -0.24 -22.92
C ARG A 238 15.69 -0.92 -21.63
N PRO A 239 16.57 -1.94 -21.72
CA PRO A 239 17.05 -2.67 -20.54
C PRO A 239 17.89 -1.79 -19.60
N ASP A 240 18.56 -0.77 -20.15
CA ASP A 240 19.32 0.24 -19.42
C ASP A 240 18.42 1.13 -18.57
N VAL A 241 17.30 1.61 -19.13
CA VAL A 241 16.30 2.40 -18.41
C VAL A 241 15.65 1.57 -17.30
N LEU A 242 15.32 0.30 -17.56
CA LEU A 242 14.79 -0.61 -16.55
C LEU A 242 15.79 -0.82 -15.40
N ALA A 243 17.08 -1.03 -15.72
CA ALA A 243 18.11 -1.17 -14.70
C ALA A 243 18.22 0.09 -13.82
N GLU A 244 18.15 1.29 -14.41
CA GLU A 244 18.16 2.53 -13.63
C GLU A 244 16.88 2.71 -12.79
N PHE A 245 15.71 2.26 -13.26
CA PHE A 245 14.49 2.25 -12.45
C PHE A 245 14.65 1.35 -11.20
N LEU A 246 15.16 0.13 -11.39
CA LEU A 246 15.34 -0.84 -10.30
C LEU A 246 16.37 -0.36 -9.27
N ARG A 247 17.45 0.29 -9.71
CA ARG A 247 18.40 0.96 -8.80
C ARG A 247 17.77 2.15 -8.08
N ALA A 248 16.93 2.93 -8.76
CA ALA A 248 16.20 4.02 -8.13
C ALA A 248 15.24 3.51 -7.04
N GLN A 249 14.52 2.42 -7.33
CA GLN A 249 13.68 1.72 -6.36
C GLN A 249 14.50 1.23 -5.16
N GLN A 250 15.71 0.72 -5.38
CA GLN A 250 16.62 0.33 -4.29
C GLN A 250 17.01 1.54 -3.44
N ASP A 251 17.35 2.68 -4.05
CA ASP A 251 17.67 3.91 -3.31
C ASP A 251 16.49 4.37 -2.42
N ALA A 252 15.27 4.35 -2.97
CA ALA A 252 14.07 4.73 -2.23
C ALA A 252 13.77 3.76 -1.07
N THR A 253 13.93 2.46 -1.27
CA THR A 253 13.81 1.45 -0.21
C THR A 253 14.87 1.62 0.87
N ALA A 254 16.13 1.88 0.48
CA ALA A 254 17.22 2.13 1.43
C ALA A 254 16.98 3.42 2.25
N HIS A 255 16.50 4.48 1.61
CA HIS A 255 16.09 5.70 2.29
C HIS A 255 14.97 5.43 3.31
N LEU A 256 13.94 4.68 2.92
CA LEU A 256 12.82 4.32 3.79
C LEU A 256 13.31 3.56 5.03
N HIS A 257 14.20 2.58 4.87
CA HIS A 257 14.75 1.84 6.01
C HIS A 257 15.62 2.69 6.93
N ALA A 258 16.44 3.58 6.36
CA ALA A 258 17.34 4.42 7.15
C ALA A 258 16.60 5.57 7.86
N LYS A 259 15.52 6.09 7.26
CA LYS A 259 14.78 7.26 7.73
C LYS A 259 13.26 7.07 7.56
N PRO A 260 12.65 6.11 8.29
CA PRO A 260 11.24 5.78 8.08
C PRO A 260 10.28 6.93 8.38
N LEU A 261 10.57 7.76 9.40
CA LEU A 261 9.76 8.95 9.71
C LEU A 261 9.87 10.03 8.63
N ASP A 262 11.07 10.28 8.10
CA ASP A 262 11.29 11.21 6.98
C ASP A 262 10.53 10.75 5.73
N ALA A 263 10.64 9.46 5.39
CA ALA A 263 9.88 8.85 4.31
C ALA A 263 8.37 8.98 4.52
N ALA A 264 7.88 8.80 5.75
CA ALA A 264 6.48 9.01 6.09
C ALA A 264 6.05 10.47 5.86
N HIS A 265 6.86 11.45 6.25
CA HIS A 265 6.58 12.87 6.00
C HIS A 265 6.55 13.21 4.50
N VAL A 266 7.49 12.70 3.71
CA VAL A 266 7.52 12.91 2.25
C VAL A 266 6.25 12.38 1.61
N VAL A 267 5.88 11.13 1.92
CA VAL A 267 4.67 10.50 1.39
C VAL A 267 3.40 11.22 1.87
N ALA A 268 3.31 11.57 3.16
CA ALA A 268 2.18 12.31 3.71
C ALA A 268 1.97 13.66 3.00
N LYS A 269 3.05 14.42 2.79
CA LYS A 269 3.00 15.70 2.08
C LYS A 269 2.50 15.55 0.64
N ALA A 270 2.96 14.53 -0.08
CA ALA A 270 2.58 14.31 -1.47
C ALA A 270 1.14 13.78 -1.65
N THR A 271 0.62 13.06 -0.66
CA THR A 271 -0.67 12.34 -0.76
C THR A 271 -1.82 13.04 -0.02
N GLY A 272 -1.50 13.90 0.93
CA GLY A 272 -2.45 14.47 1.89
C GLY A 272 -2.92 13.49 2.97
N LEU A 273 -2.31 12.30 3.07
CA LEU A 273 -2.58 11.38 4.17
C LEU A 273 -1.95 11.89 5.47
N PRO A 274 -2.57 11.64 6.64
CA PRO A 274 -1.93 11.90 7.92
C PRO A 274 -0.61 11.12 8.02
N VAL A 275 0.45 11.77 8.50
CA VAL A 275 1.78 11.13 8.64
C VAL A 275 1.73 9.93 9.57
N GLU A 276 0.85 9.97 10.58
CA GLU A 276 0.59 8.90 11.53
C GLU A 276 0.05 7.65 10.85
N VAL A 277 -0.84 7.86 9.87
CA VAL A 277 -1.39 6.76 9.06
C VAL A 277 -0.32 6.21 8.13
N VAL A 278 0.51 7.04 7.51
CA VAL A 278 1.62 6.55 6.68
C VAL A 278 2.63 5.75 7.52
N TYR A 279 3.02 6.30 8.68
CA TYR A 279 3.97 5.73 9.63
C TYR A 279 3.50 4.41 10.23
N LEU A 280 2.19 4.18 10.36
CA LEU A 280 1.62 2.87 10.71
C LEU A 280 2.16 1.74 9.80
N TYR A 281 2.32 2.04 8.50
CA TYR A 281 2.72 1.06 7.50
C TYR A 281 4.22 1.04 7.22
N ASN A 282 4.88 2.21 7.15
CA ASN A 282 6.31 2.32 6.78
C ASN A 282 7.26 2.68 7.94
N GLY A 283 6.73 2.89 9.13
CA GLY A 283 7.52 3.05 10.35
C GLY A 283 8.35 1.81 10.69
N PRO A 284 9.25 1.89 11.68
CA PRO A 284 9.92 0.72 12.24
C PRO A 284 8.90 -0.30 12.75
N ASN A 285 9.02 -1.60 12.48
CA ASN A 285 7.96 -2.60 12.76
C ASN A 285 6.59 -2.25 12.13
N GLY A 286 6.57 -1.43 11.06
CA GLY A 286 5.35 -1.10 10.33
C GLY A 286 4.68 -2.34 9.75
N ILE A 287 3.38 -2.23 9.44
CA ILE A 287 2.60 -3.34 8.87
C ILE A 287 3.21 -3.85 7.56
N SER A 288 3.85 -2.98 6.77
CA SER A 288 4.51 -3.35 5.51
C SER A 288 6.00 -3.57 5.72
N THR A 289 6.52 -4.70 5.23
CA THR A 289 7.95 -4.90 5.01
C THR A 289 8.30 -4.49 3.58
N PHE A 290 9.34 -3.66 3.40
CA PHE A 290 9.78 -3.20 2.09
C PHE A 290 11.04 -3.95 1.65
N ASP A 291 10.96 -4.60 0.49
CA ASP A 291 12.08 -5.34 -0.11
C ASP A 291 11.79 -5.52 -1.60
N LEU A 292 12.83 -5.47 -2.43
CA LEU A 292 12.72 -5.66 -3.88
C LEU A 292 12.67 -7.14 -4.28
N SER A 293 13.13 -8.03 -3.40
CA SER A 293 13.42 -9.42 -3.70
C SER A 293 12.15 -10.24 -3.88
N LEU A 294 12.10 -11.02 -4.97
CA LEU A 294 11.07 -12.02 -5.24
C LEU A 294 11.34 -13.31 -4.44
N LYS A 295 11.14 -13.23 -3.12
CA LYS A 295 11.40 -14.32 -2.16
C LYS A 295 10.55 -15.57 -2.45
N PRO A 296 11.02 -16.78 -2.11
CA PRO A 296 10.26 -18.02 -2.32
C PRO A 296 8.83 -17.97 -1.76
N VAL A 297 8.66 -17.51 -0.52
CA VAL A 297 7.33 -17.39 0.12
C VAL A 297 6.37 -16.48 -0.66
N LEU A 298 6.90 -15.44 -1.31
CA LEU A 298 6.11 -14.50 -2.10
C LEU A 298 5.74 -15.10 -3.47
N ARG A 299 6.67 -15.86 -4.08
CA ARG A 299 6.39 -16.64 -5.30
C ARG A 299 5.30 -17.70 -5.03
N ASP A 300 5.39 -18.38 -3.89
CA ASP A 300 4.39 -19.36 -3.47
C ASP A 300 3.02 -18.73 -3.22
N ALA A 301 2.98 -17.55 -2.59
CA ALA A 301 1.74 -16.80 -2.41
C ALA A 301 1.08 -16.47 -3.76
N LEU A 302 1.83 -15.97 -4.73
CA LEU A 302 1.33 -15.70 -6.09
C LEU A 302 0.80 -16.96 -6.78
N ARG A 303 1.45 -18.12 -6.61
CA ARG A 303 0.94 -19.41 -7.11
C ARG A 303 -0.37 -19.83 -6.43
N GLN A 304 -0.49 -19.61 -5.13
CA GLN A 304 -1.71 -19.91 -4.36
C GLN A 304 -2.87 -18.96 -4.68
N ASP A 305 -2.59 -17.76 -5.18
CA ASP A 305 -3.60 -16.80 -5.62
C ASP A 305 -4.23 -17.14 -6.96
N VAL A 306 -3.52 -17.81 -7.87
CA VAL A 306 -4.03 -18.15 -9.21
C VAL A 306 -5.30 -19.02 -9.16
N PRO A 307 -5.34 -20.16 -8.44
CA PRO A 307 -6.56 -20.97 -8.35
C PRO A 307 -7.75 -20.22 -7.76
N PHE A 308 -7.50 -19.33 -6.80
CA PHE A 308 -8.54 -18.51 -6.19
C PHE A 308 -9.08 -17.46 -7.17
N LEU A 309 -8.21 -16.71 -7.83
CA LEU A 309 -8.62 -15.74 -8.85
C LEU A 309 -9.39 -16.41 -9.99
N LYS A 310 -9.04 -17.65 -10.35
CA LYS A 310 -9.78 -18.46 -11.32
C LYS A 310 -11.16 -18.84 -10.79
N SER A 311 -11.28 -19.25 -9.52
CA SER A 311 -12.56 -19.66 -8.93
C SER A 311 -13.58 -18.53 -8.83
N ILE A 312 -13.13 -17.28 -8.73
CA ILE A 312 -13.99 -16.08 -8.74
C ILE A 312 -14.14 -15.45 -10.13
N GLY A 313 -13.59 -16.06 -11.19
CA GLY A 313 -13.74 -15.60 -12.58
C GLY A 313 -12.90 -14.38 -12.96
N ASN A 314 -11.88 -14.03 -12.17
CA ASN A 314 -11.03 -12.86 -12.43
C ASN A 314 -9.93 -13.13 -13.47
N ILE A 315 -9.48 -14.38 -13.59
CA ILE A 315 -8.47 -14.84 -14.54
C ILE A 315 -8.87 -16.19 -15.16
N GLU A 316 -8.34 -16.49 -16.35
CA GLU A 316 -8.51 -17.80 -16.98
C GLU A 316 -7.39 -18.76 -16.54
N GLU A 317 -6.16 -18.42 -16.89
CA GLU A 317 -4.93 -19.15 -16.56
C GLU A 317 -3.76 -18.17 -16.42
N LEU A 318 -2.69 -18.56 -15.75
CA LEU A 318 -1.43 -17.81 -15.70
C LEU A 318 -0.28 -18.77 -15.34
N ASP A 319 0.76 -18.78 -16.15
CA ASP A 319 2.05 -19.34 -15.79
C ASP A 319 2.83 -18.33 -14.93
N VAL A 320 2.80 -18.53 -13.60
CA VAL A 320 3.44 -17.63 -12.63
C VAL A 320 4.97 -17.66 -12.77
N ASP A 321 5.55 -18.81 -13.11
CA ASP A 321 7.00 -18.96 -13.20
C ASP A 321 7.55 -18.23 -14.44
N ARG A 322 6.78 -18.22 -15.54
CA ARG A 322 7.09 -17.40 -16.71
C ARG A 322 6.82 -15.91 -16.48
N PHE A 323 5.81 -15.57 -15.68
CA PHE A 323 5.43 -14.18 -15.40
C PHE A 323 6.44 -13.47 -14.50
N ILE A 324 7.08 -14.19 -13.57
CA ILE A 324 8.06 -13.62 -12.65
C ILE A 324 9.47 -13.72 -13.23
N ASP A 325 10.15 -12.58 -13.39
CA ASP A 325 11.52 -12.49 -13.88
C ASP A 325 12.35 -11.55 -13.00
N ASP A 326 13.11 -12.12 -12.05
CA ASP A 326 14.02 -11.36 -11.18
C ASP A 326 15.42 -11.16 -11.78
N GLY A 327 15.67 -11.61 -13.01
CA GLY A 327 16.95 -11.45 -13.70
C GLY A 327 17.39 -9.98 -13.84
N PRO A 328 16.51 -9.07 -14.33
CA PRO A 328 16.81 -7.64 -14.41
C PRO A 328 17.16 -7.03 -13.05
N LEU A 329 16.47 -7.42 -11.98
CA LEU A 329 16.74 -6.95 -10.63
C LEU A 329 18.13 -7.41 -10.17
N LYS A 330 18.41 -8.71 -10.25
CA LYS A 330 19.71 -9.27 -9.87
C LYS A 330 20.87 -8.63 -10.61
N ALA A 331 20.71 -8.37 -11.91
CA ALA A 331 21.71 -7.69 -12.72
C ALA A 331 21.92 -6.22 -12.31
N ALA A 332 20.85 -5.53 -11.90
CA ALA A 332 20.89 -4.11 -11.57
C ALA A 332 21.40 -3.82 -10.16
N VAL A 333 21.03 -4.66 -9.18
CA VAL A 333 21.21 -4.39 -7.75
C VAL A 333 21.85 -5.53 -6.95
N GLY A 334 22.13 -6.68 -7.58
CA GLY A 334 22.68 -7.87 -6.94
C GLY A 334 21.62 -8.83 -6.39
N GLU A 335 22.08 -9.91 -5.76
CA GLU A 335 21.22 -10.92 -5.14
C GLU A 335 20.49 -10.38 -3.91
N GLY A 336 19.23 -10.80 -3.74
CA GLY A 336 18.42 -10.46 -2.59
C GLY A 336 18.63 -11.40 -1.39
N THR A 337 17.92 -11.12 -0.30
CA THR A 337 17.85 -12.04 0.86
C THR A 337 16.58 -12.88 0.82
N ALA A 338 16.65 -14.11 1.33
CA ALA A 338 15.47 -14.95 1.59
C ALA A 338 14.77 -14.59 2.91
N ASP A 339 15.42 -13.81 3.78
CA ASP A 339 14.86 -13.38 5.06
C ASP A 339 13.62 -12.51 4.85
N THR A 340 12.58 -12.71 5.67
CA THR A 340 11.32 -11.98 5.61
C THR A 340 11.18 -10.93 6.70
N VAL A 341 12.13 -10.89 7.63
CA VAL A 341 12.17 -9.98 8.77
C VAL A 341 12.19 -8.53 8.32
N ASN A 342 11.39 -7.69 8.99
CA ASN A 342 11.39 -6.25 8.76
C ASN A 342 12.75 -5.66 9.20
N PRO A 343 13.51 -5.00 8.29
CA PRO A 343 14.81 -4.43 8.62
C PRO A 343 14.72 -3.18 9.49
N ALA A 344 13.61 -2.42 9.41
CA ALA A 344 13.40 -1.26 10.26
C ALA A 344 12.73 -1.70 11.57
N ARG A 345 13.43 -1.59 12.70
CA ARG A 345 12.94 -2.02 14.02
C ARG A 345 12.79 -0.87 15.00
N ILE A 346 11.75 -0.94 15.83
CA ILE A 346 11.67 -0.09 17.01
C ILE A 346 12.81 -0.49 17.94
N THR A 347 13.66 0.47 18.29
CA THR A 347 14.84 0.26 19.14
C THR A 347 14.97 1.42 20.12
N GLY A 348 15.86 1.27 21.11
CA GLY A 348 16.14 2.29 22.12
C GLY A 348 15.85 1.79 23.52
N ARG A 349 15.71 2.73 24.45
CA ARG A 349 15.47 2.46 25.87
C ARG A 349 14.05 2.85 26.25
N ASP A 350 13.31 1.92 26.83
CA ASP A 350 12.04 2.21 27.47
C ASP A 350 12.30 2.92 28.81
N SER A 351 11.92 4.19 28.90
CA SER A 351 12.13 5.00 30.10
C SER A 351 11.13 4.71 31.24
N ALA A 352 10.01 4.07 30.95
CA ALA A 352 9.01 3.73 31.96
C ALA A 352 9.34 2.40 32.63
N CYS A 353 9.68 1.38 31.84
CA CYS A 353 10.03 0.06 32.35
C CYS A 353 11.53 -0.14 32.59
N GLN A 354 12.38 0.82 32.19
CA GLN A 354 13.83 0.76 32.38
C GLN A 354 14.43 -0.53 31.79
N VAL A 355 14.07 -0.82 30.53
CA VAL A 355 14.56 -1.97 29.76
C VAL A 355 14.87 -1.55 28.32
N ASP A 356 15.71 -2.32 27.63
CA ASP A 356 15.98 -2.09 26.21
C ASP A 356 14.85 -2.66 25.37
N VAL A 357 14.46 -1.95 24.32
CA VAL A 357 13.48 -2.44 23.36
C VAL A 357 14.16 -3.39 22.39
N ALA A 358 14.05 -4.69 22.68
CA ALA A 358 14.76 -5.75 21.97
C ALA A 358 13.85 -6.69 21.16
N ASP A 359 12.62 -6.95 21.65
CA ASP A 359 11.69 -7.87 21.00
C ASP A 359 10.76 -7.11 20.02
N PRO A 360 10.90 -7.30 18.69
CA PRO A 360 10.01 -6.65 17.73
C PRO A 360 8.55 -7.10 17.84
N ALA A 361 8.27 -8.27 18.45
CA ALA A 361 6.92 -8.79 18.56
C ALA A 361 6.06 -8.03 19.58
N THR A 362 6.69 -7.38 20.57
CA THR A 362 6.01 -6.59 21.60
C THR A 362 6.31 -5.10 21.51
N ALA A 363 7.44 -4.73 20.87
CA ALA A 363 7.88 -3.34 20.78
C ALA A 363 6.77 -2.41 20.28
N SER A 364 6.61 -1.31 21.00
CA SER A 364 5.53 -0.34 20.83
C SER A 364 6.11 1.07 20.77
N GLU A 365 5.34 2.03 20.27
CA GLU A 365 5.79 3.44 20.13
C GLU A 365 4.67 4.41 20.49
N VAL A 366 5.01 5.52 21.15
CA VAL A 366 4.07 6.62 21.42
C VAL A 366 4.63 7.95 20.93
N TRP A 367 3.83 8.68 20.17
CA TRP A 367 4.10 10.04 19.76
C TRP A 367 3.26 10.99 20.63
N PHE A 368 3.92 11.82 21.43
CA PHE A 368 3.24 12.85 22.22
C PHE A 368 3.08 14.15 21.43
N GLU A 369 2.06 14.93 21.79
CA GLU A 369 1.83 16.26 21.21
C GLU A 369 3.05 17.17 21.41
N GLY A 370 3.43 17.89 20.34
CA GLY A 370 4.57 18.80 20.33
C GLY A 370 5.96 18.13 20.23
N GLU A 371 6.05 16.80 20.14
CA GLU A 371 7.31 16.10 19.92
C GLU A 371 7.56 15.86 18.43
N GLU A 372 8.81 15.84 18.00
CA GLU A 372 9.18 15.63 16.59
C GLU A 372 9.24 14.15 16.20
N ALA A 373 9.41 13.25 17.18
CA ALA A 373 9.57 11.81 16.96
C ALA A 373 8.86 10.99 18.05
N PRO A 374 8.45 9.75 17.73
CA PRO A 374 7.89 8.83 18.72
C PRO A 374 8.94 8.33 19.71
N ARG A 375 8.48 7.96 20.90
CA ARG A 375 9.28 7.31 21.95
C ARG A 375 9.01 5.81 21.96
N PRO A 376 10.05 4.96 22.09
CA PRO A 376 9.89 3.51 22.10
C PRO A 376 9.44 3.00 23.47
N ALA A 377 8.71 1.89 23.47
CA ALA A 377 8.35 1.10 24.64
C ALA A 377 8.59 -0.39 24.35
N ALA A 378 9.01 -1.15 25.36
CA ALA A 378 9.42 -2.55 25.18
C ALA A 378 8.23 -3.48 24.90
N ASP A 379 7.08 -3.17 25.47
CA ASP A 379 5.83 -3.90 25.29
C ASP A 379 4.61 -2.97 25.46
N PRO A 380 3.38 -3.43 25.13
CA PRO A 380 2.18 -2.62 25.27
C PRO A 380 1.88 -2.15 26.70
N THR A 381 2.22 -2.94 27.72
CA THR A 381 2.02 -2.56 29.13
C THR A 381 2.96 -1.43 29.53
N CYS A 382 4.22 -1.51 29.11
CA CYS A 382 5.20 -0.45 29.30
C CYS A 382 4.85 0.82 28.51
N LEU A 383 4.25 0.71 27.33
CA LEU A 383 3.70 1.86 26.61
C LEU A 383 2.64 2.59 27.43
N LEU A 384 1.71 1.88 28.05
CA LEU A 384 0.67 2.49 28.91
C LEU A 384 1.29 3.18 30.13
N LYS A 385 2.30 2.56 30.76
CA LYS A 385 3.06 3.19 31.86
C LYS A 385 3.78 4.46 31.40
N LEU A 386 4.38 4.44 30.22
CA LEU A 386 5.05 5.61 29.63
C LEU A 386 4.07 6.76 29.38
N VAL A 387 2.86 6.47 28.89
CA VAL A 387 1.80 7.47 28.74
C VAL A 387 1.43 8.10 30.09
N ASN A 388 1.20 7.27 31.12
CA ASN A 388 0.88 7.74 32.48
C ASN A 388 2.01 8.59 33.09
N GLN A 389 3.26 8.17 32.92
CA GLN A 389 4.43 8.84 33.47
C GLN A 389 4.67 10.22 32.81
N VAL A 390 4.53 10.31 31.49
CA VAL A 390 4.79 11.54 30.75
C VAL A 390 3.67 12.57 30.94
N GLY A 391 2.42 12.11 31.04
CA GLY A 391 1.27 12.98 31.33
C GLY A 391 0.95 14.05 30.27
N LYS A 392 1.54 13.95 29.08
CA LYS A 392 1.23 14.80 27.91
C LYS A 392 0.11 14.16 27.10
N ALA A 393 -0.62 14.98 26.34
CA ALA A 393 -1.55 14.49 25.34
C ALA A 393 -0.83 13.59 24.33
N VAL A 394 -1.40 12.41 24.07
CA VAL A 394 -0.91 11.47 23.06
C VAL A 394 -1.43 11.93 21.70
N ARG A 395 -0.51 12.17 20.77
CA ARG A 395 -0.83 12.45 19.37
C ARG A 395 -1.25 11.16 18.66
N VAL A 396 -0.46 10.09 18.84
CA VAL A 396 -0.78 8.73 18.39
C VAL A 396 0.09 7.74 19.14
N ALA A 397 -0.42 6.54 19.43
CA ALA A 397 0.38 5.43 19.96
C ALA A 397 0.14 4.16 19.14
N TYR A 398 1.16 3.33 19.05
CA TYR A 398 1.17 2.12 18.22
C TYR A 398 1.57 0.91 19.04
N VAL A 399 0.79 -0.16 18.90
CA VAL A 399 0.97 -1.42 19.61
C VAL A 399 0.74 -2.59 18.66
N PRO A 400 1.46 -3.72 18.80
CA PRO A 400 1.21 -4.92 18.01
C PRO A 400 0.00 -5.70 18.53
N ASP A 401 -0.87 -6.14 17.62
CA ASP A 401 -1.94 -7.10 17.94
C ASP A 401 -1.36 -8.36 18.62
N ALA A 402 -1.96 -8.77 19.73
CA ALA A 402 -1.44 -9.88 20.53
C ALA A 402 -1.51 -11.26 19.84
N VAL A 403 -2.26 -11.40 18.75
CA VAL A 403 -2.44 -12.65 17.99
C VAL A 403 -1.71 -12.57 16.65
N THR A 404 -2.03 -11.55 15.85
CA THR A 404 -1.53 -11.41 14.48
C THR A 404 -0.17 -10.73 14.43
N GLY A 405 0.18 -9.93 15.45
CA GLY A 405 1.37 -9.07 15.47
C GLY A 405 1.21 -7.80 14.62
N THR A 406 0.02 -7.56 14.05
CA THR A 406 -0.24 -6.36 13.23
C THR A 406 -0.10 -5.11 14.09
N ARG A 407 0.84 -4.23 13.73
CA ARG A 407 0.97 -2.90 14.35
C ARG A 407 -0.32 -2.11 14.16
N TRP A 408 -0.86 -1.53 15.22
CA TRP A 408 -2.14 -0.83 15.21
C TRP A 408 -2.18 0.37 16.16
N PHE A 409 -3.20 1.21 16.04
CA PHE A 409 -3.40 2.36 16.93
C PHE A 409 -3.89 1.92 18.31
N ALA A 410 -3.19 2.32 19.36
CA ALA A 410 -3.46 1.91 20.74
C ALA A 410 -4.83 2.37 21.27
N ASP A 411 -5.31 3.54 20.83
CA ASP A 411 -6.60 4.11 21.20
C ASP A 411 -7.78 3.51 20.43
N HIS A 412 -7.48 2.70 19.41
CA HIS A 412 -8.45 1.92 18.64
C HIS A 412 -8.34 0.41 18.86
N ALA A 413 -7.46 -0.02 19.78
CA ALA A 413 -7.33 -1.41 20.18
C ALA A 413 -8.32 -1.77 21.31
N PHE A 414 -8.73 -3.03 21.32
CA PHE A 414 -9.42 -3.66 22.45
C PHE A 414 -8.36 -4.24 23.38
N TRP A 415 -8.35 -3.81 24.63
CA TRP A 415 -7.34 -4.24 25.59
C TRP A 415 -7.88 -5.38 26.45
N VAL A 416 -7.08 -6.42 26.66
CA VAL A 416 -7.40 -7.53 27.55
C VAL A 416 -6.31 -7.64 28.60
N ARG A 417 -6.69 -7.87 29.85
CA ARG A 417 -5.74 -8.25 30.90
C ARG A 417 -5.66 -9.76 30.96
N ASP A 418 -4.48 -10.30 30.66
CA ASP A 418 -4.21 -11.74 30.72
C ASP A 418 -3.99 -12.21 32.17
N ASP A 419 -3.95 -13.53 32.37
CA ASP A 419 -3.73 -14.16 33.68
C ASP A 419 -2.37 -13.81 34.30
N ASP A 420 -1.38 -13.45 33.48
CA ASP A 420 -0.06 -12.96 33.90
C ASP A 420 -0.06 -11.47 34.31
N GLY A 421 -1.22 -10.81 34.21
CA GLY A 421 -1.42 -9.39 34.50
C GLY A 421 -1.00 -8.45 33.37
N ALA A 422 -0.46 -8.96 32.25
CA ALA A 422 -0.09 -8.15 31.11
C ALA A 422 -1.33 -7.58 30.40
N LEU A 423 -1.23 -6.35 29.93
CA LEU A 423 -2.25 -5.70 29.11
C LEU A 423 -1.92 -5.92 27.63
N ARG A 424 -2.77 -6.69 26.96
CA ARG A 424 -2.59 -7.13 25.59
C ARG A 424 -3.60 -6.46 24.66
N PRO A 425 -3.15 -5.77 23.61
CA PRO A 425 -4.03 -5.13 22.66
C PRO A 425 -4.45 -6.08 21.54
N HIS A 426 -5.69 -5.95 21.11
CA HIS A 426 -6.27 -6.66 19.99
C HIS A 426 -6.90 -5.65 19.02
N THR A 427 -6.62 -5.81 17.74
CA THR A 427 -7.09 -4.97 16.65
C THR A 427 -8.59 -5.12 16.39
N THR A 428 -9.16 -6.29 16.68
CA THR A 428 -10.58 -6.61 16.46
C THR A 428 -11.28 -7.08 17.74
N ARG A 429 -12.59 -6.84 17.81
CA ARG A 429 -13.42 -7.29 18.94
C ARG A 429 -13.45 -8.82 19.06
N ALA A 430 -13.42 -9.52 17.92
CA ALA A 430 -13.40 -10.98 17.86
C ALA A 430 -12.10 -11.58 18.42
N GLY A 431 -10.97 -10.89 18.22
CA GLY A 431 -9.68 -11.29 18.80
C GLY A 431 -9.61 -11.11 20.32
N ALA A 432 -10.27 -10.09 20.86
CA ALA A 432 -10.26 -9.75 22.28
C ALA A 432 -11.18 -10.65 23.12
N ARG A 433 -10.67 -11.76 23.65
CA ARG A 433 -11.43 -12.68 24.53
C ARG A 433 -11.27 -12.27 25.99
N GLY A 434 -12.34 -12.34 26.78
CA GLY A 434 -12.32 -12.00 28.21
C GLY A 434 -12.91 -10.63 28.51
N ASP A 435 -12.49 -10.04 29.64
CA ASP A 435 -12.89 -8.70 30.04
C ASP A 435 -12.14 -7.67 29.18
N VAL A 436 -12.89 -6.93 28.38
CA VAL A 436 -12.34 -6.00 27.39
C VAL A 436 -12.37 -4.59 27.93
N LEU A 437 -11.19 -3.99 27.99
CA LEU A 437 -10.93 -2.64 28.45
C LEU A 437 -10.80 -1.70 27.24
N ASP A 438 -11.35 -0.49 27.37
CA ASP A 438 -10.94 0.63 26.52
C ASP A 438 -9.56 1.17 26.94
N LEU A 439 -9.00 2.10 26.17
CA LEU A 439 -7.69 2.68 26.48
C LEU A 439 -7.65 3.38 27.86
N THR A 440 -8.73 4.03 28.28
CA THR A 440 -8.77 4.72 29.59
C THR A 440 -8.69 3.73 30.73
N GLN A 441 -9.46 2.64 30.61
CA GLN A 441 -9.44 1.53 31.56
C GLN A 441 -8.09 0.80 31.55
N ALA A 442 -7.48 0.62 30.38
CA ALA A 442 -6.14 0.03 30.25
C ALA A 442 -5.06 0.91 30.89
N LEU A 443 -5.11 2.23 30.70
CA LEU A 443 -4.20 3.18 31.36
C LEU A 443 -4.34 3.13 32.88
N ALA A 444 -5.57 3.09 33.41
CA ALA A 444 -5.81 2.93 34.85
C ALA A 444 -5.29 1.57 35.36
N ALA A 445 -5.45 0.52 34.56
CA ALA A 445 -5.01 -0.84 34.85
C ALA A 445 -3.49 -1.01 34.87
N ALA A 446 -2.74 -0.21 34.11
CA ALA A 446 -1.28 -0.26 34.05
C ALA A 446 -0.59 0.32 35.30
N GLY A 447 -1.35 1.04 36.15
CA GLY A 447 -0.87 1.72 37.34
C GLY A 447 -0.29 3.11 37.07
N ALA A 448 -0.23 3.94 38.12
CA ALA A 448 0.63 5.11 38.15
C ALA A 448 2.12 4.66 38.24
N PRO A 449 3.09 5.45 37.73
CA PRO A 449 4.50 5.08 37.73
C PRO A 449 5.06 4.65 39.09
#